data_AF-A0A965Q3M8-F1
#
_entry.id   AF-A0A965Q3M8-F1
#
_cell.length_a   1.000
_cell.length_b   1.000
_cell.length_c   1.000
_cell.angle_alpha   90.00
_cell.angle_beta   90.00
_cell.angle_gamma   90.00
#
_symmetry.space_group_name_H-M   'P 1'
#
loop_
_entity.id
_entity.type
_entity.pdbx_description
1 polymer ?
#
loop_
_entity_poly.entity_id
_entity_poly.type
_entity_poly.pdbx_seq_one_letter_code
_entity_poly.pdbx_strand_id
1 'polypeptide(L)'
;PFLDRARDCAEITIPSLLTRDTHSSHSRLLTPWQGIGARGVNNLASKLLIALLPPNAPFFRLSIDDFALEELTQQQGMRAKVEEGLNRIERSIMNEIEASALRVGGFEALKQLLVTGNVLLYLPNEGGVRVFRLDRFVVRRDPMGNVLEIITKESVSIETLEDDVKELIVGKTNEDTSSRNKLIKFKVSDKAGLRVIDELPDQLAQELLSDQKLSFRPVPNPKREELIEHGYIEFHEDSGEDVELKAYPTSEEWAKVLGLNTSYELPAEVDSQNPDKHSDTKIQTLLYPHELESRVSKLLRTANLAIQETGSNILYLALGFLEWHGHGDSKKQFAPLFLIPVFLEKETLDKKTKLFEYSVSFSGDDIVPN
;
A
#
# COMPACT_ATOMS: atom_id res chain seq x y z
N PRO A 1 -8.39 -11.73 20.02
CA PRO A 1 -8.88 -11.50 21.40
C PRO A 1 -7.92 -10.72 22.31
N PHE A 2 -6.68 -11.20 22.54
CA PHE A 2 -5.73 -10.47 23.39
C PHE A 2 -5.31 -9.14 22.77
N LEU A 3 -5.05 -9.14 21.46
CA LEU A 3 -4.67 -7.94 20.72
C LEU A 3 -5.80 -6.90 20.66
N ASP A 4 -7.03 -7.34 20.46
CA ASP A 4 -8.20 -6.45 20.42
C ASP A 4 -8.43 -5.77 21.77
N ARG A 5 -8.42 -6.53 22.87
CA ARG A 5 -8.50 -5.97 24.23
C ARG A 5 -7.36 -5.00 24.51
N ALA A 6 -6.15 -5.32 24.08
CA ALA A 6 -5.00 -4.45 24.24
C ALA A 6 -5.17 -3.12 23.50
N ARG A 7 -5.75 -3.15 22.29
CA ARG A 7 -6.05 -1.94 21.50
C ARG A 7 -7.13 -1.10 22.17
N ASP A 8 -8.20 -1.71 22.66
CA ASP A 8 -9.27 -1.01 23.37
C ASP A 8 -8.73 -0.35 24.65
N CYS A 9 -7.88 -1.05 25.41
CA CYS A 9 -7.21 -0.50 26.59
C CYS A 9 -6.27 0.66 26.24
N ALA A 10 -5.50 0.55 25.16
CA ALA A 10 -4.60 1.61 24.70
C ALA A 10 -5.39 2.86 24.27
N GLU A 11 -6.51 2.67 23.56
CA GLU A 11 -7.37 3.76 23.07
C GLU A 11 -7.89 4.67 24.18
N ILE A 12 -8.21 4.12 25.36
CA ILE A 12 -8.69 4.91 26.52
C ILE A 12 -7.58 5.38 27.47
N THR A 13 -6.34 4.93 27.27
CA THR A 13 -5.19 5.29 28.14
C THR A 13 -4.14 6.09 27.38
N ILE A 14 -3.29 5.42 26.61
CA ILE A 14 -2.23 6.01 25.78
C ILE A 14 -2.31 5.34 24.39
N PRO A 15 -3.02 5.95 23.42
CA PRO A 15 -3.28 5.35 22.11
C PRO A 15 -2.01 4.98 21.32
N SER A 16 -0.91 5.70 21.54
CA SER A 16 0.36 5.46 20.85
C SER A 16 1.07 4.17 21.28
N LEU A 17 0.69 3.56 22.43
CA LEU A 17 1.31 2.31 22.88
C LEU A 17 0.94 1.15 21.96
N LEU A 18 -0.29 1.09 21.47
CA LEU A 18 -0.76 0.07 20.54
C LEU A 18 -1.90 0.62 19.68
N THR A 19 -1.66 0.76 18.38
CA THR A 19 -2.62 1.30 17.41
C THR A 19 -3.46 0.19 16.78
N ARG A 20 -4.62 0.56 16.24
CA ARG A 20 -5.42 -0.33 15.36
C ARG A 20 -4.73 -0.49 14.00
N ASP A 21 -5.01 -1.58 13.30
CA ASP A 21 -4.39 -1.89 12.00
C ASP A 21 -4.71 -0.86 10.90
N THR A 22 -5.80 -0.12 11.05
CA THR A 22 -6.21 0.95 10.12
C THR A 22 -5.33 2.21 10.23
N HIS A 23 -4.52 2.34 11.29
CA HIS A 23 -3.69 3.51 11.52
C HIS A 23 -2.30 3.34 10.88
N SER A 24 -1.99 4.21 9.92
CA SER A 24 -0.63 4.35 9.37
C SER A 24 0.21 5.37 10.17
N SER A 25 1.50 5.46 9.86
CA SER A 25 2.43 6.42 10.47
C SER A 25 1.99 7.89 10.35
N HIS A 26 1.13 8.21 9.38
CA HIS A 26 0.59 9.57 9.16
C HIS A 26 -0.78 9.81 9.79
N SER A 27 -1.38 8.77 10.38
CA SER A 27 -2.71 8.88 10.96
C SER A 27 -2.68 9.65 12.29
N ARG A 28 -3.62 10.57 12.46
CA ARG A 28 -3.78 11.31 13.71
C ARG A 28 -4.50 10.43 14.73
N LEU A 29 -3.79 10.05 15.79
CA LEU A 29 -4.39 9.29 16.89
C LEU A 29 -5.36 10.19 17.68
N LEU A 30 -6.56 9.68 17.95
CA LEU A 30 -7.54 10.35 18.78
C LEU A 30 -7.01 10.41 20.22
N THR A 31 -6.84 11.61 20.76
CA THR A 31 -6.49 11.77 22.18
C THR A 31 -7.75 11.61 23.02
N PRO A 32 -7.72 10.80 24.11
CA PRO A 32 -8.87 10.66 24.99
C PRO A 32 -9.29 12.02 25.59
N TRP A 33 -10.59 12.19 25.84
CA TRP A 33 -11.15 13.39 26.49
C TRP A 33 -10.66 13.61 27.93
N GLN A 34 -10.02 12.60 28.54
CA GLN A 34 -9.51 12.60 29.90
C GLN A 34 -8.02 12.26 29.94
N GLY A 35 -7.30 12.82 30.92
CA GLY A 35 -5.88 12.52 31.17
C GLY A 35 -5.61 11.60 32.36
N ILE A 36 -6.64 10.96 32.93
CA ILE A 36 -6.52 10.08 34.10
C ILE A 36 -5.85 8.76 33.70
N GLY A 37 -6.26 8.15 32.57
CA GLY A 37 -5.68 6.90 32.07
C GLY A 37 -4.20 7.01 31.77
N ALA A 38 -3.80 8.02 30.98
CA ALA A 38 -2.41 8.29 30.67
C ALA A 38 -1.55 8.55 31.92
N ARG A 39 -2.03 9.38 32.85
CA ARG A 39 -1.32 9.64 34.12
C ARG A 39 -1.24 8.39 34.99
N GLY A 40 -2.30 7.58 35.04
CA GLY A 40 -2.34 6.34 35.81
C GLY A 40 -1.29 5.34 35.31
N VAL A 41 -1.24 5.09 34.01
CA VAL A 41 -0.25 4.19 33.39
C VAL A 41 1.17 4.68 33.64
N ASN A 42 1.46 5.96 33.39
CA ASN A 42 2.80 6.52 33.58
C ASN A 42 3.24 6.49 35.05
N ASN A 43 2.35 6.85 35.99
CA ASN A 43 2.68 6.83 37.41
C ASN A 43 2.91 5.41 37.92
N LEU A 44 2.06 4.46 37.52
CA LEU A 44 2.17 3.07 37.94
C LEU A 44 3.44 2.42 37.36
N ALA A 45 3.72 2.62 36.07
CA ALA A 45 4.94 2.14 35.44
C ALA A 45 6.20 2.71 36.12
N SER A 46 6.19 4.01 36.46
CA SER A 46 7.31 4.66 37.15
C SER A 46 7.56 4.06 38.53
N LYS A 47 6.50 3.82 39.30
CA LYS A 47 6.61 3.22 40.64
C LYS A 47 7.08 1.77 40.57
N LEU A 48 6.56 0.98 39.64
CA LEU A 48 6.99 -0.39 39.41
C LEU A 48 8.47 -0.46 39.00
N LEU A 49 8.91 0.44 38.12
CA LEU A 49 10.31 0.49 37.70
C LEU A 49 11.24 0.77 38.88
N ILE A 50 10.91 1.76 39.72
CA ILE A 50 11.73 2.09 40.90
C ILE A 50 11.75 0.94 41.91
N ALA A 51 10.65 0.20 42.03
CA ALA A 51 10.56 -0.95 42.94
C ALA A 51 11.33 -2.18 42.42
N LEU A 52 11.29 -2.45 41.12
CA LEU A 52 11.93 -3.62 40.50
C LEU A 52 13.40 -3.38 40.16
N LEU A 53 13.75 -2.18 39.71
CA LEU A 53 15.09 -1.79 39.25
C LEU A 53 15.51 -0.44 39.87
N PRO A 54 15.70 -0.39 41.20
CA PRO A 54 16.13 0.82 41.90
C PRO A 54 17.45 1.37 41.36
N PRO A 55 17.64 2.71 41.33
CA PRO A 55 18.82 3.36 40.77
C PRO A 55 20.11 3.13 41.58
N ASN A 56 19.99 3.06 42.90
CA ASN A 56 21.15 3.11 43.80
C ASN A 56 21.16 1.95 44.81
N ALA A 57 20.47 0.85 44.51
CA ALA A 57 20.39 -0.30 45.40
C ALA A 57 20.49 -1.61 44.60
N PRO A 58 21.22 -2.63 45.09
CA PRO A 58 21.14 -3.97 44.55
C PRO A 58 19.71 -4.50 44.71
N PHE A 59 19.16 -5.07 43.64
CA PHE A 59 17.80 -5.64 43.63
C PHE A 59 17.80 -7.17 43.57
N PHE A 60 18.96 -7.80 43.47
CA PHE A 60 19.15 -9.24 43.51
C PHE A 60 20.35 -9.59 44.40
N ARG A 61 20.40 -10.85 44.85
CA ARG A 61 21.50 -11.42 45.63
C ARG A 61 21.80 -12.82 45.11
N LEU A 62 23.07 -13.13 44.94
CA LEU A 62 23.58 -14.46 44.66
C LEU A 62 23.92 -15.13 45.99
N SER A 63 23.23 -16.23 46.28
CA SER A 63 23.51 -17.10 47.40
C SER A 63 23.93 -18.47 46.90
N ILE A 64 24.78 -19.16 47.67
CA ILE A 64 25.11 -20.55 47.39
C ILE A 64 24.17 -21.43 48.19
N ASP A 65 23.78 -22.53 47.57
CA ASP A 65 23.02 -23.58 48.22
C ASP A 65 23.83 -24.20 49.37
N ASP A 66 23.19 -24.42 50.52
CA ASP A 66 23.87 -24.83 51.74
C ASP A 66 24.64 -26.16 51.57
N PHE A 67 24.16 -27.09 50.74
CA PHE A 67 24.84 -28.36 50.48
C PHE A 67 26.13 -28.18 49.67
N ALA A 68 26.10 -27.33 48.63
CA ALA A 68 27.28 -26.98 47.87
C ALA A 68 28.30 -26.21 48.73
N LEU A 69 27.81 -25.41 49.68
CA LEU A 69 28.64 -24.71 50.63
C LEU A 69 29.36 -25.69 51.57
N GLU A 70 28.69 -26.71 52.08
CA GLU A 70 29.28 -27.74 52.95
C GLU A 70 30.40 -28.53 52.26
N GLU A 71 30.24 -28.88 50.98
CA GLU A 71 31.31 -29.51 50.20
C GLU A 71 32.53 -28.58 50.01
N LEU A 72 32.29 -27.29 49.78
CA LEU A 72 33.33 -26.28 49.56
C LEU A 72 34.01 -25.78 50.85
N THR A 73 33.36 -25.93 52.02
CA THR A 73 33.78 -25.34 53.31
C THR A 73 34.55 -26.27 54.24
N GLN A 74 35.02 -27.42 53.76
CA GLN A 74 35.96 -28.27 54.52
C GLN A 74 37.29 -27.57 54.88
N GLN A 75 37.58 -26.39 54.31
CA GLN A 75 38.72 -25.53 54.68
C GLN A 75 38.25 -24.21 55.30
N GLN A 76 38.74 -23.89 56.50
CA GLN A 76 38.47 -22.61 57.19
C GLN A 76 38.90 -21.43 56.29
N GLY A 77 37.98 -20.49 56.03
CA GLY A 77 38.22 -19.27 55.27
C GLY A 77 37.80 -19.28 53.80
N MET A 78 37.42 -20.43 53.23
CA MET A 78 36.93 -20.51 51.84
C MET A 78 35.58 -19.83 51.64
N ARG A 79 34.67 -19.91 52.63
CA ARG A 79 33.35 -19.25 52.58
C ARG A 79 33.45 -17.75 52.29
N ALA A 80 34.33 -17.05 52.98
CA ALA A 80 34.52 -15.61 52.83
C ALA A 80 35.00 -15.23 51.42
N LYS A 81 35.94 -15.99 50.85
CA LYS A 81 36.43 -15.76 49.48
C LYS A 81 35.35 -15.97 48.42
N VAL A 82 34.49 -16.98 48.63
CA VAL A 82 33.41 -17.27 47.69
C VAL A 82 32.31 -16.19 47.77
N GLU A 83 31.92 -15.78 48.98
CA GLU A 83 31.01 -14.64 49.17
C GLU A 83 31.57 -13.35 48.58
N GLU A 84 32.88 -13.08 48.72
CA GLU A 84 33.54 -11.94 48.08
C GLU A 84 33.45 -12.00 46.54
N GLY A 85 33.66 -13.18 45.96
CA GLY A 85 33.52 -13.42 44.52
C GLY A 85 32.10 -13.18 44.01
N LEU A 86 31.09 -13.66 44.72
CA LEU A 86 29.67 -13.43 44.38
C LEU A 86 29.32 -11.94 44.47
N ASN A 87 29.73 -11.26 45.54
CA ASN A 87 29.55 -9.82 45.67
C ASN A 87 30.24 -9.04 44.54
N ARG A 88 31.37 -9.53 44.01
CA ARG A 88 32.03 -8.94 42.83
C ARG A 88 31.19 -9.15 41.56
N ILE A 89 30.63 -10.34 41.36
CA ILE A 89 29.72 -10.63 40.23
C ILE A 89 28.47 -9.76 40.31
N GLU A 90 27.84 -9.65 41.48
CA GLU A 90 26.67 -8.80 41.70
C GLU A 90 26.94 -7.35 41.29
N ARG A 91 28.05 -6.77 41.76
CA ARG A 91 28.46 -5.41 41.38
C ARG A 91 28.72 -5.27 39.88
N SER A 92 29.31 -6.29 39.26
CA SER A 92 29.57 -6.28 37.81
C SER A 92 28.27 -6.27 37.01
N ILE A 93 27.30 -7.11 37.38
CA ILE A 93 25.98 -7.15 36.74
C ILE A 93 25.22 -5.84 36.96
N MET A 94 25.29 -5.27 38.17
CA MET A 94 24.68 -3.96 38.43
C MET A 94 25.26 -2.87 37.51
N ASN A 95 26.59 -2.84 37.33
CA ASN A 95 27.22 -1.89 36.40
C ASN A 95 26.79 -2.13 34.94
N GLU A 96 26.65 -3.38 34.53
CA GLU A 96 26.18 -3.73 33.18
C GLU A 96 24.73 -3.28 32.95
N ILE A 97 23.88 -3.39 33.97
CA ILE A 97 22.48 -2.91 33.93
C ILE A 97 22.41 -1.39 33.79
N GLU A 98 23.30 -0.67 34.48
CA GLU A 98 23.42 0.79 34.32
C GLU A 98 23.89 1.17 32.91
N ALA A 99 24.80 0.40 32.33
CA ALA A 99 25.35 0.65 31.00
C ALA A 99 24.39 0.28 29.86
N SER A 100 23.64 -0.81 29.99
CA SER A 100 22.81 -1.41 28.92
C SER A 100 21.47 -0.71 28.65
N ALA A 101 21.26 0.50 29.20
CA ALA A 101 20.01 1.27 29.10
C ALA A 101 18.73 0.46 29.46
N LEU A 102 18.88 -0.61 30.26
CA LEU A 102 17.80 -1.55 30.61
C LEU A 102 16.62 -0.83 31.27
N ARG A 103 16.84 0.27 32.00
CA ARG A 103 15.75 1.05 32.60
C ARG A 103 14.83 1.71 31.57
N VAL A 104 15.37 2.15 30.43
CA VAL A 104 14.57 2.77 29.37
C VAL A 104 13.68 1.70 28.73
N GLY A 105 14.27 0.56 28.36
CA GLY A 105 13.52 -0.59 27.84
C GLY A 105 12.52 -1.15 28.85
N GLY A 106 12.92 -1.24 30.12
CA GLY A 106 12.08 -1.68 31.23
C GLY A 106 10.89 -0.77 31.48
N PHE A 107 11.07 0.56 31.39
CA PHE A 107 9.97 1.51 31.51
C PHE A 107 8.94 1.34 30.38
N GLU A 108 9.40 1.20 29.14
CA GLU A 108 8.52 0.94 27.99
C GLU A 108 7.80 -0.41 28.15
N ALA A 109 8.53 -1.45 28.56
CA ALA A 109 7.97 -2.76 28.77
C ALA A 109 6.93 -2.80 29.88
N LEU A 110 7.13 -2.05 30.97
CA LEU A 110 6.14 -1.93 32.05
C LEU A 110 4.87 -1.21 31.57
N LYS A 111 4.98 -0.16 30.76
CA LYS A 111 3.79 0.48 30.15
C LYS A 111 3.04 -0.50 29.25
N GLN A 112 3.75 -1.26 28.41
CA GLN A 112 3.16 -2.30 27.58
C GLN A 112 2.49 -3.36 28.45
N LEU A 113 3.16 -3.89 29.48
CA LEU A 113 2.62 -4.91 30.36
C LEU A 113 1.35 -4.44 31.10
N LEU A 114 1.30 -3.18 31.53
CA LEU A 114 0.12 -2.60 32.19
C LEU A 114 -1.09 -2.42 31.27
N VAL A 115 -0.85 -2.11 29.99
CA VAL A 115 -1.93 -1.80 29.04
C VAL A 115 -2.34 -3.00 28.20
N THR A 116 -1.37 -3.72 27.64
CA THR A 116 -1.58 -4.84 26.70
C THR A 116 -1.50 -6.22 27.37
N GLY A 117 -0.97 -6.28 28.59
CA GLY A 117 -0.88 -7.50 29.40
C GLY A 117 0.27 -8.43 29.05
N ASN A 118 0.92 -8.27 27.90
CA ASN A 118 2.05 -9.09 27.49
C ASN A 118 3.09 -8.24 26.75
N VAL A 119 4.35 -8.51 27.03
CA VAL A 119 5.51 -7.88 26.37
C VAL A 119 6.62 -8.92 26.26
N LEU A 120 7.39 -8.86 25.18
CA LEU A 120 8.57 -9.69 25.01
C LEU A 120 9.82 -8.81 25.06
N LEU A 121 10.74 -9.14 25.96
CA LEU A 121 12.05 -8.49 26.07
C LEU A 121 13.10 -9.38 25.42
N TYR A 122 13.95 -8.78 24.60
CA TYR A 122 15.11 -9.44 24.02
C TYR A 122 16.37 -8.66 24.36
N LEU A 123 17.33 -9.34 24.99
CA LEU A 123 18.62 -8.79 25.38
C LEU A 123 19.68 -9.42 24.47
N PRO A 124 20.15 -8.72 23.43
CA PRO A 124 21.23 -9.22 22.58
C PRO A 124 22.56 -9.23 23.32
N ASN A 125 23.48 -10.10 22.90
CA ASN A 125 24.81 -10.23 23.51
C ASN A 125 25.68 -8.96 23.35
N GLU A 126 25.38 -8.14 22.33
CA GLU A 126 26.07 -6.88 22.03
C GLU A 126 25.65 -5.72 22.96
N GLY A 127 24.64 -5.95 23.81
CA GLY A 127 24.13 -4.97 24.76
C GLY A 127 22.87 -4.23 24.27
N GLY A 128 22.24 -3.51 25.20
CA GLY A 128 20.94 -2.88 24.98
C GLY A 128 19.76 -3.82 25.20
N VAL A 129 18.55 -3.30 25.01
CA VAL A 129 17.30 -4.03 25.25
C VAL A 129 16.29 -3.70 24.18
N ARG A 130 15.76 -4.74 23.55
CA ARG A 130 14.71 -4.63 22.54
C ARG A 130 13.37 -5.03 23.15
N VAL A 131 12.38 -4.16 22.99
CA VAL A 131 11.01 -4.34 23.53
C VAL A 131 10.06 -4.64 22.37
N PHE A 132 9.52 -5.85 22.36
CA PHE A 132 8.51 -6.25 21.38
C PHE A 132 7.11 -6.09 21.97
N ARG A 133 6.31 -5.28 21.26
CA ARG A 133 4.88 -5.11 21.53
C ARG A 133 4.09 -6.33 21.08
N LEU A 134 2.87 -6.48 21.60
CA LEU A 134 2.00 -7.64 21.38
C LEU A 134 1.66 -7.91 19.89
N ASP A 135 1.69 -6.90 19.03
CA ASP A 135 1.48 -7.03 17.58
C ASP A 135 2.69 -7.62 16.82
N ARG A 136 3.85 -7.71 17.48
CA ARG A 136 5.13 -8.08 16.86
C ARG A 136 5.69 -9.42 17.34
N PHE A 137 4.96 -10.18 18.14
CA PHE A 137 5.38 -11.52 18.51
C PHE A 137 4.19 -12.44 18.82
N VAL A 138 4.43 -13.73 18.70
CA VAL A 138 3.52 -14.78 19.18
C VAL A 138 4.31 -15.78 20.03
N VAL A 139 3.64 -16.35 21.03
CA VAL A 139 4.24 -17.35 21.92
C VAL A 139 3.32 -18.57 21.97
N ARG A 140 3.89 -19.75 21.76
CA ARG A 140 3.22 -21.02 21.99
C ARG A 140 3.73 -21.63 23.29
N ARG A 141 2.81 -22.01 24.18
CA ARG A 141 3.11 -22.65 25.48
C ARG A 141 2.43 -24.02 25.57
N ASP A 142 3.00 -24.90 26.38
CA ASP A 142 2.34 -26.13 26.78
C ASP A 142 1.28 -25.85 27.89
N PRO A 143 0.44 -26.85 28.26
CA PRO A 143 -0.54 -26.67 29.34
C PRO A 143 0.07 -26.37 30.72
N MET A 144 1.36 -26.61 30.93
CA MET A 144 2.08 -26.34 32.19
C MET A 144 2.68 -24.93 32.21
N GLY A 145 2.59 -24.18 31.10
CA GLY A 145 3.10 -22.83 30.95
C GLY A 145 4.52 -22.73 30.39
N ASN A 146 5.17 -23.84 30.08
CA ASN A 146 6.51 -23.83 29.47
C ASN A 146 6.42 -23.29 28.04
N VAL A 147 7.40 -22.46 27.65
CA VAL A 147 7.46 -21.88 26.32
C VAL A 147 7.99 -22.93 25.34
N LEU A 148 7.20 -23.21 24.30
CA LEU A 148 7.58 -24.12 23.21
C LEU A 148 8.25 -23.36 22.07
N GLU A 149 7.71 -22.20 21.72
CA GLU A 149 8.15 -21.45 20.55
C GLU A 149 7.78 -19.97 20.69
N ILE A 150 8.70 -19.11 20.26
CA ILE A 150 8.49 -17.66 20.15
C ILE A 150 8.82 -17.28 18.71
N ILE A 151 7.89 -16.60 18.05
CA ILE A 151 8.11 -16.06 16.71
C ILE A 151 7.96 -14.53 16.81
N THR A 152 9.00 -13.80 16.40
CA THR A 152 8.98 -12.35 16.31
C THR A 152 8.74 -11.91 14.87
N LYS A 153 8.06 -10.77 14.70
CA LYS A 153 7.84 -10.12 13.41
C LYS A 153 8.44 -8.73 13.46
N GLU A 154 9.39 -8.48 12.57
CA GLU A 154 10.04 -7.19 12.42
C GLU A 154 9.86 -6.66 11.01
N SER A 155 9.69 -5.34 10.92
CA SER A 155 9.71 -4.60 9.67
C SER A 155 10.92 -3.69 9.74
N VAL A 156 11.95 -4.04 8.97
CA VAL A 156 13.23 -3.33 8.89
C VAL A 156 13.50 -2.93 7.45
N SER A 157 14.26 -1.85 7.25
CA SER A 157 14.69 -1.45 5.90
C SER A 157 15.69 -2.48 5.38
N ILE A 158 15.63 -2.78 4.08
CA ILE A 158 16.55 -3.73 3.45
C ILE A 158 18.02 -3.31 3.64
N GLU A 159 18.29 -2.02 3.74
CA GLU A 159 19.64 -1.46 3.94
C GLU A 159 20.23 -1.86 5.29
N THR A 160 19.38 -2.03 6.31
CA THR A 160 19.79 -2.36 7.69
C THR A 160 20.07 -3.84 7.91
N LEU A 161 19.78 -4.69 6.92
CA LEU A 161 20.04 -6.12 7.01
C LEU A 161 21.51 -6.44 6.80
N GLU A 162 21.96 -7.53 7.41
CA GLU A 162 23.28 -8.10 7.18
C GLU A 162 23.39 -8.61 5.73
N ASP A 163 24.60 -8.58 5.17
CA ASP A 163 24.83 -8.82 3.74
C ASP A 163 24.47 -10.26 3.33
N ASP A 164 24.63 -11.23 4.22
CA ASP A 164 24.21 -12.62 4.05
C ASP A 164 22.68 -12.76 3.92
N VAL A 165 21.93 -12.03 4.74
CA VAL A 165 20.46 -11.97 4.68
C VAL A 165 20.01 -11.22 3.44
N LYS A 166 20.70 -10.14 3.05
CA LYS A 166 20.45 -9.41 1.80
C LYS A 166 20.60 -10.34 0.60
N GLU A 167 21.66 -11.13 0.51
CA GLU A 167 21.86 -12.08 -0.59
C GLU A 167 20.74 -13.12 -0.69
N LEU A 168 20.24 -13.62 0.45
CA LEU A 168 19.09 -14.52 0.51
C LEU A 168 17.77 -13.86 0.09
N ILE A 169 17.65 -12.55 0.29
CA ILE A 169 16.48 -11.74 -0.06
C ILE A 169 16.54 -11.29 -1.52
N VAL A 170 17.70 -10.98 -2.09
CA VAL A 170 17.86 -10.54 -3.49
C VAL A 170 17.32 -11.58 -4.49
N GLY A 171 17.26 -12.87 -4.11
CA GLY A 171 16.59 -13.92 -4.89
C GLY A 171 15.08 -14.12 -4.60
N LYS A 172 14.52 -13.44 -3.59
CA LYS A 172 13.15 -13.63 -3.05
C LYS A 172 12.32 -12.34 -2.92
N THR A 173 12.91 -11.14 -3.05
CA THR A 173 12.19 -9.88 -3.21
C THR A 173 11.53 -9.86 -4.58
N ASN A 174 10.41 -10.58 -4.68
CA ASN A 174 9.36 -10.21 -5.60
C ASN A 174 8.65 -8.97 -5.02
N GLU A 175 9.26 -7.79 -5.15
CA GLU A 175 8.53 -6.82 -5.96
C GLU A 175 8.51 -7.50 -7.32
N ASP A 176 7.35 -8.05 -7.70
CA ASP A 176 7.24 -8.89 -8.89
C ASP A 176 7.60 -8.02 -10.10
N THR A 177 8.88 -7.91 -10.43
CA THR A 177 9.38 -7.24 -11.64
C THR A 177 9.33 -8.21 -12.81
N SER A 178 8.78 -9.41 -12.61
CA SER A 178 8.47 -10.32 -13.69
C SER A 178 7.51 -9.66 -14.67
N SER A 179 7.52 -10.12 -15.91
CA SER A 179 6.59 -9.66 -16.96
C SER A 179 5.11 -9.88 -16.63
N ARG A 180 4.77 -10.48 -15.47
CA ARG A 180 3.40 -10.73 -15.03
C ARG A 180 2.82 -9.57 -14.21
N ASN A 181 3.64 -8.73 -13.59
CA ASN A 181 3.15 -7.61 -12.82
C ASN A 181 2.76 -6.44 -13.73
N LYS A 182 1.45 -6.27 -13.89
CA LYS A 182 0.87 -5.23 -14.76
C LYS A 182 0.95 -3.83 -14.18
N LEU A 183 1.24 -3.67 -12.88
CA LEU A 183 1.47 -2.37 -12.24
C LEU A 183 2.86 -1.81 -12.58
N ILE A 184 3.81 -2.68 -12.92
CA ILE A 184 5.19 -2.29 -13.25
C ILE A 184 5.45 -2.39 -14.76
N LYS A 185 4.85 -3.39 -15.43
CA LYS A 185 5.00 -3.68 -16.86
C LYS A 185 3.65 -3.66 -17.58
N PHE A 186 2.97 -2.52 -17.55
CA PHE A 186 1.75 -2.33 -18.32
C PHE A 186 2.07 -2.29 -19.82
N LYS A 187 1.45 -3.20 -20.58
CA LYS A 187 1.49 -3.14 -22.04
C LYS A 187 0.28 -2.34 -22.50
N VAL A 188 0.51 -1.09 -22.87
CA VAL A 188 -0.48 -0.27 -23.56
C VAL A 188 -0.84 -1.00 -24.85
N SER A 189 -1.98 -1.67 -24.86
CA SER A 189 -2.45 -2.47 -25.97
C SER A 189 -3.85 -2.01 -26.33
N ASP A 190 -4.01 -1.56 -27.57
CA ASP A 190 -5.28 -1.13 -28.14
C ASP A 190 -6.29 -2.27 -28.32
N LYS A 191 -6.01 -3.48 -27.82
CA LYS A 191 -6.93 -4.62 -27.88
C LYS A 191 -7.62 -4.91 -26.54
N ALA A 192 -7.00 -4.59 -25.42
CA ALA A 192 -7.46 -4.97 -24.09
C ALA A 192 -8.02 -3.80 -23.26
N GLY A 193 -7.77 -2.56 -23.67
CA GLY A 193 -8.31 -1.36 -23.03
C GLY A 193 -9.13 -0.51 -23.98
N LEU A 194 -9.70 0.57 -23.46
CA LEU A 194 -10.29 1.67 -24.22
C LEU A 194 -9.43 2.91 -23.98
N ARG A 195 -9.00 3.56 -25.07
CA ARG A 195 -8.19 4.78 -24.99
C ARG A 195 -9.10 6.00 -24.97
N VAL A 196 -8.92 6.80 -23.94
CA VAL A 196 -9.48 8.15 -23.79
C VAL A 196 -8.50 9.16 -24.41
N ILE A 197 -9.02 10.15 -25.13
CA ILE A 197 -8.24 11.19 -25.83
C ILE A 197 -8.88 12.55 -25.57
N ASP A 198 -8.11 13.63 -25.75
CA ASP A 198 -8.59 15.02 -25.62
C ASP A 198 -9.30 15.32 -24.27
N GLU A 199 -8.89 14.67 -23.18
CA GLU A 199 -9.41 14.88 -21.81
C GLU A 199 -8.30 15.25 -20.82
N LEU A 200 -8.67 15.96 -19.75
CA LEU A 200 -7.77 16.30 -18.64
C LEU A 200 -7.93 15.31 -17.48
N PRO A 201 -6.84 14.65 -17.00
CA PRO A 201 -6.94 13.67 -15.93
C PRO A 201 -7.52 14.22 -14.63
N ASP A 202 -7.15 15.45 -14.26
CA ASP A 202 -7.60 16.07 -13.00
C ASP A 202 -9.11 16.26 -12.99
N GLN A 203 -9.67 16.72 -14.10
CA GLN A 203 -11.10 16.91 -14.24
C GLN A 203 -11.84 15.58 -14.27
N LEU A 204 -11.36 14.62 -15.06
CA LEU A 204 -11.99 13.31 -15.18
C LEU A 204 -11.96 12.55 -13.84
N ALA A 205 -10.88 12.68 -13.07
CA ALA A 205 -10.82 12.19 -11.70
C ALA A 205 -11.82 12.91 -10.79
N GLN A 206 -11.89 14.24 -10.83
CA GLN A 206 -12.78 15.03 -10.00
C GLN A 206 -14.26 14.69 -10.26
N GLU A 207 -14.66 14.57 -11.51
CA GLU A 207 -16.04 14.23 -11.89
C GLU A 207 -16.41 12.81 -11.46
N LEU A 208 -15.55 11.82 -11.73
CA LEU A 208 -15.79 10.44 -11.30
C LEU A 208 -15.88 10.31 -9.78
N LEU A 209 -14.96 10.94 -9.04
CA LEU A 209 -14.94 10.89 -7.57
C LEU A 209 -16.07 11.70 -6.93
N SER A 210 -16.80 12.50 -7.70
CA SER A 210 -18.02 13.19 -7.27
C SER A 210 -19.31 12.40 -7.53
N ASP A 211 -19.18 11.08 -7.77
CA ASP A 211 -20.26 10.14 -8.11
C ASP A 211 -21.03 10.50 -9.39
N GLN A 212 -20.42 11.26 -10.31
CA GLN A 212 -21.01 11.51 -11.63
C GLN A 212 -20.79 10.33 -12.58
N LYS A 213 -21.78 10.11 -13.44
CA LYS A 213 -21.69 9.15 -14.55
C LYS A 213 -21.16 9.87 -15.78
N LEU A 214 -20.10 9.33 -16.36
CA LEU A 214 -19.49 9.84 -17.59
C LEU A 214 -19.84 8.93 -18.76
N SER A 215 -20.24 9.50 -19.88
CA SER A 215 -20.65 8.75 -21.08
C SER A 215 -19.54 8.73 -22.14
N PHE A 216 -19.35 7.62 -22.85
CA PHE A 216 -18.32 7.57 -23.89
C PHE A 216 -18.78 8.21 -25.19
N ARG A 217 -17.92 9.06 -25.77
CA ARG A 217 -18.13 9.70 -27.06
C ARG A 217 -17.17 9.11 -28.11
N PRO A 218 -17.69 8.49 -29.19
CA PRO A 218 -16.85 7.99 -30.28
C PRO A 218 -16.35 9.12 -31.19
N VAL A 219 -15.34 8.81 -32.01
CA VAL A 219 -15.04 9.61 -33.20
C VAL A 219 -16.19 9.41 -34.21
N PRO A 220 -16.82 10.47 -34.74
CA PRO A 220 -17.89 10.31 -35.73
C PRO A 220 -17.33 9.71 -37.02
N ASN A 221 -18.11 8.85 -37.68
CA ASN A 221 -17.74 8.34 -39.00
C ASN A 221 -17.69 9.51 -39.99
N PRO A 222 -16.64 9.62 -40.83
CA PRO A 222 -16.57 10.63 -41.89
C PRO A 222 -17.77 10.50 -42.83
N LYS A 223 -18.40 11.63 -43.15
CA LYS A 223 -19.46 11.67 -44.17
C LYS A 223 -18.85 11.65 -45.57
N ARG A 224 -19.64 11.23 -46.57
CA ARG A 224 -19.24 11.23 -48.00
C ARG A 224 -18.72 12.60 -48.45
N GLU A 225 -19.38 13.68 -48.02
CA GLU A 225 -19.00 15.07 -48.34
C GLU A 225 -17.61 15.42 -47.78
N GLU A 226 -17.34 15.06 -46.53
CA GLU A 226 -16.07 15.35 -45.84
C GLU A 226 -14.93 14.47 -46.39
N LEU A 227 -15.22 13.26 -46.85
CA LEU A 227 -14.26 12.39 -47.55
C LEU A 227 -13.83 12.97 -48.90
N ILE A 228 -14.73 13.65 -49.61
CA ILE A 228 -14.42 14.33 -50.87
C ILE A 228 -13.56 15.57 -50.61
N GLU A 229 -13.93 16.38 -49.61
CA GLU A 229 -13.18 17.59 -49.23
C GLU A 229 -11.74 17.29 -48.80
N HIS A 230 -11.54 16.21 -48.05
CA HIS A 230 -10.21 15.78 -47.60
C HIS A 230 -9.47 14.86 -48.59
N GLY A 231 -10.03 14.65 -49.79
CA GLY A 231 -9.36 13.95 -50.90
C GLY A 231 -9.19 12.45 -50.69
N TYR A 232 -10.13 11.81 -49.99
CA TYR A 232 -10.22 10.35 -49.88
C TYR A 232 -11.00 9.73 -51.05
N ILE A 233 -12.00 10.46 -51.56
CA ILE A 233 -12.86 10.04 -52.67
C ILE A 233 -12.91 11.18 -53.70
N GLU A 234 -12.82 10.85 -54.98
CA GLU A 234 -13.10 11.79 -56.08
C GLU A 234 -14.37 11.36 -56.80
N PHE A 235 -15.30 12.29 -56.98
CA PHE A 235 -16.55 12.04 -57.69
C PHE A 235 -16.38 12.42 -59.16
N HIS A 236 -16.37 11.43 -60.06
CA HIS A 236 -16.38 11.69 -61.50
C HIS A 236 -17.83 11.80 -62.01
N GLU A 237 -18.23 13.01 -62.40
CA GLU A 237 -19.58 13.28 -62.93
C GLU A 237 -19.92 12.49 -64.21
N ASP A 238 -18.92 12.06 -64.97
CA ASP A 238 -19.09 11.34 -66.25
C ASP A 238 -19.46 9.85 -66.11
N SER A 239 -19.05 9.20 -65.02
CA SER A 239 -19.31 7.76 -64.76
C SER A 239 -20.34 7.52 -63.66
N GLY A 240 -20.63 8.52 -62.82
CA GLY A 240 -21.51 8.37 -61.65
C GLY A 240 -20.93 7.46 -60.57
N GLU A 241 -19.63 7.15 -60.65
CA GLU A 241 -18.93 6.25 -59.73
C GLU A 241 -17.95 7.03 -58.85
N ASP A 242 -17.92 6.68 -57.57
CA ASP A 242 -16.94 7.18 -56.59
C ASP A 242 -15.61 6.46 -56.83
N VAL A 243 -14.55 7.20 -57.15
CA VAL A 243 -13.21 6.62 -57.26
C VAL A 243 -12.49 6.82 -55.93
N GLU A 244 -12.18 5.71 -55.25
CA GLU A 244 -11.38 5.71 -54.02
C GLU A 244 -9.93 6.08 -54.35
N LEU A 245 -9.53 7.31 -53.99
CA LEU A 245 -8.17 7.80 -54.17
C LEU A 245 -7.24 7.34 -53.03
N LYS A 246 -7.81 7.17 -51.82
CA LYS A 246 -7.10 6.71 -50.63
C LYS A 246 -7.96 5.71 -49.87
N ALA A 247 -7.30 4.86 -49.07
CA ALA A 247 -7.98 3.99 -48.13
C ALA A 247 -8.83 4.83 -47.14
N TYR A 248 -9.96 4.28 -46.70
CA TYR A 248 -10.82 4.89 -45.71
C TYR A 248 -10.02 5.29 -44.46
N PRO A 249 -10.17 6.52 -43.93
CA PRO A 249 -9.33 7.01 -42.86
C PRO A 249 -9.48 6.16 -41.61
N THR A 250 -8.35 5.83 -40.99
CA THR A 250 -8.36 5.24 -39.66
C THR A 250 -8.94 6.25 -38.66
N SER A 251 -9.47 5.77 -37.54
CA SER A 251 -10.07 6.64 -36.52
C SER A 251 -9.07 7.65 -35.94
N GLU A 252 -7.77 7.34 -35.94
CA GLU A 252 -6.71 8.27 -35.53
C GLU A 252 -6.45 9.38 -36.55
N GLU A 253 -6.38 9.04 -37.84
CA GLU A 253 -6.23 10.03 -38.91
C GLU A 253 -7.43 10.97 -38.95
N TRP A 254 -8.63 10.42 -38.80
CA TRP A 254 -9.86 11.21 -38.77
C TRP A 254 -9.97 12.09 -37.52
N ALA A 255 -9.55 11.60 -36.36
CA ALA A 255 -9.49 12.39 -35.13
C ALA A 255 -8.56 13.61 -35.29
N LYS A 256 -7.42 13.46 -35.98
CA LYS A 256 -6.50 14.58 -36.28
C LYS A 256 -7.13 15.61 -37.23
N VAL A 257 -7.88 15.15 -38.25
CA VAL A 257 -8.63 16.04 -39.15
C VAL A 257 -9.68 16.85 -38.39
N LEU A 258 -10.34 16.23 -37.40
CA LEU A 258 -11.30 16.88 -36.51
C LEU A 258 -10.65 17.77 -35.43
N GLY A 259 -9.32 17.86 -35.37
CA GLY A 259 -8.59 18.67 -34.39
C GLY A 259 -8.56 18.10 -32.97
N LEU A 260 -8.83 16.80 -32.79
CA LEU A 260 -8.74 16.14 -31.49
C LEU A 260 -7.29 15.83 -31.13
N ASN A 261 -6.90 16.06 -29.87
CA ASN A 261 -5.55 15.72 -29.42
C ASN A 261 -5.41 14.20 -29.19
N THR A 262 -4.69 13.54 -30.10
CA THR A 262 -4.39 12.11 -30.02
C THR A 262 -2.99 11.80 -29.44
N SER A 263 -2.32 12.78 -28.83
CA SER A 263 -1.01 12.56 -28.20
C SER A 263 -1.13 11.65 -26.97
N TYR A 264 -0.05 10.94 -26.64
CA TYR A 264 0.07 10.21 -25.38
C TYR A 264 0.63 11.10 -24.26
N GLU A 265 1.29 12.20 -24.62
CA GLU A 265 1.82 13.15 -23.65
C GLU A 265 0.72 14.09 -23.18
N LEU A 266 0.70 14.34 -21.87
CA LEU A 266 -0.16 15.35 -21.27
C LEU A 266 0.23 16.73 -21.80
N PRO A 267 -0.73 17.56 -22.23
CA PRO A 267 -0.43 18.92 -22.65
C PRO A 267 0.20 19.70 -21.49
N ALA A 268 1.35 20.33 -21.73
CA ALA A 268 2.09 21.08 -20.72
C ALA A 268 1.41 22.39 -20.29
N GLU A 269 0.50 22.90 -21.12
CA GLU A 269 -0.29 24.09 -20.86
C GLU A 269 -1.78 23.73 -20.94
N VAL A 270 -2.54 24.09 -19.90
CA VAL A 270 -4.00 24.06 -19.97
C VAL A 270 -4.39 25.11 -21.00
N ASP A 271 -4.88 24.66 -22.16
CA ASP A 271 -5.18 25.52 -23.29
C ASP A 271 -6.18 26.60 -22.85
N SER A 272 -5.65 27.80 -22.60
CA SER A 272 -6.37 28.88 -21.91
C SER A 272 -7.43 29.54 -22.79
N GLN A 273 -7.58 29.04 -24.02
CA GLN A 273 -8.45 29.60 -25.04
C GLN A 273 -9.89 29.03 -24.98
N ASN A 274 -10.15 27.94 -24.26
CA ASN A 274 -11.49 27.36 -24.19
C ASN A 274 -11.77 26.60 -22.87
N PRO A 275 -12.05 27.31 -21.75
CA PRO A 275 -12.26 26.69 -20.43
C PRO A 275 -13.45 25.72 -20.36
N ASP A 276 -14.44 25.88 -21.25
CA ASP A 276 -15.64 25.04 -21.31
C ASP A 276 -15.50 23.80 -22.21
N LYS A 277 -14.36 23.62 -22.90
CA LYS A 277 -14.12 22.44 -23.76
C LYS A 277 -13.97 21.16 -22.93
N HIS A 278 -13.40 21.32 -21.73
CA HIS A 278 -13.23 20.35 -20.65
C HIS A 278 -14.54 19.83 -20.05
N SER A 279 -15.45 20.74 -19.68
CA SER A 279 -16.40 20.57 -18.57
C SER A 279 -17.67 19.73 -18.84
N ASP A 280 -17.66 18.82 -19.82
CA ASP A 280 -18.82 17.98 -20.12
C ASP A 280 -18.65 16.56 -19.56
N THR A 281 -19.78 15.86 -19.34
CA THR A 281 -19.77 14.49 -18.81
C THR A 281 -19.48 13.45 -19.91
N LYS A 282 -18.78 13.85 -20.98
CA LYS A 282 -18.55 13.01 -22.16
C LYS A 282 -17.06 12.77 -22.36
N ILE A 283 -16.68 11.50 -22.23
CA ILE A 283 -15.30 11.08 -22.41
C ILE A 283 -15.05 10.80 -23.89
N GLN A 284 -14.22 11.62 -24.54
CA GLN A 284 -13.83 11.39 -25.93
C GLN A 284 -12.91 10.17 -26.07
N THR A 285 -13.19 9.33 -27.07
CA THR A 285 -12.45 8.10 -27.37
C THR A 285 -11.95 8.08 -28.81
N LEU A 286 -10.92 7.26 -29.10
CA LEU A 286 -10.30 7.14 -30.42
C LEU A 286 -11.00 6.14 -31.36
N LEU A 287 -12.16 5.59 -31.00
CA LEU A 287 -12.83 4.55 -31.79
C LEU A 287 -14.04 5.09 -32.54
N TYR A 288 -14.31 4.53 -33.73
CA TYR A 288 -15.57 4.75 -34.43
C TYR A 288 -16.75 4.11 -33.68
N PRO A 289 -18.01 4.53 -33.91
CA PRO A 289 -19.14 4.15 -33.07
C PRO A 289 -19.35 2.63 -32.93
N HIS A 290 -19.29 1.88 -34.05
CA HIS A 290 -19.43 0.42 -34.03
C HIS A 290 -18.29 -0.30 -33.31
N GLU A 291 -17.06 0.22 -33.47
CA GLU A 291 -15.87 -0.35 -32.83
C GLU A 291 -15.89 -0.08 -31.32
N LEU A 292 -16.30 1.13 -30.92
CA LEU A 292 -16.48 1.53 -29.53
C LEU A 292 -17.50 0.61 -28.84
N GLU A 293 -18.70 0.45 -29.41
CA GLU A 293 -19.74 -0.43 -28.84
C GLU A 293 -19.23 -1.86 -28.69
N SER A 294 -18.59 -2.42 -29.74
CA SER A 294 -18.02 -3.76 -29.67
C SER A 294 -16.97 -3.88 -28.57
N ARG A 295 -16.15 -2.84 -28.38
CA ARG A 295 -15.10 -2.82 -27.36
C ARG A 295 -15.66 -2.73 -25.95
N VAL A 296 -16.52 -1.75 -25.70
CA VAL A 296 -17.10 -1.51 -24.37
C VAL A 296 -18.00 -2.67 -23.96
N SER A 297 -18.78 -3.24 -24.88
CA SER A 297 -19.58 -4.43 -24.62
C SER A 297 -18.73 -5.65 -24.21
N LYS A 298 -17.56 -5.84 -24.84
CA LYS A 298 -16.62 -6.89 -24.44
C LYS A 298 -16.01 -6.61 -23.05
N LEU A 299 -15.59 -5.38 -22.78
CA LEU A 299 -15.04 -4.98 -21.48
C LEU A 299 -16.07 -5.19 -20.36
N LEU A 300 -17.29 -4.71 -20.55
CA LEU A 300 -18.41 -4.88 -19.62
C LEU A 300 -18.69 -6.35 -19.34
N ARG A 301 -18.74 -7.20 -20.37
CA ARG A 301 -18.95 -8.65 -20.19
C ARG A 301 -17.83 -9.28 -19.37
N THR A 302 -16.57 -8.96 -19.66
CA THR A 302 -15.43 -9.50 -18.92
C THR A 302 -15.39 -9.03 -17.47
N ALA A 303 -15.69 -7.75 -17.21
CA ALA A 303 -15.76 -7.21 -15.86
C ALA A 303 -16.89 -7.87 -15.04
N ASN A 304 -18.08 -8.01 -15.61
CA ASN A 304 -19.21 -8.66 -14.94
C ASN A 304 -18.95 -10.14 -14.66
N LEU A 305 -18.32 -10.87 -15.58
CA LEU A 305 -17.93 -12.27 -15.35
C LEU A 305 -16.94 -12.39 -14.20
N ALA A 306 -15.93 -11.51 -14.13
CA ALA A 306 -14.97 -11.53 -13.03
C ALA A 306 -15.62 -11.25 -11.67
N ILE A 307 -16.55 -10.29 -11.62
CA ILE A 307 -17.33 -10.00 -10.40
C ILE A 307 -18.19 -11.20 -10.01
N GLN A 308 -18.83 -11.87 -10.97
CA GLN A 308 -19.66 -13.06 -10.69
C GLN A 308 -18.84 -14.26 -10.21
N GLU A 309 -17.65 -14.49 -10.79
CA GLU A 309 -16.82 -15.65 -10.47
C GLU A 309 -15.99 -15.47 -9.19
N THR A 310 -15.47 -14.27 -8.96
CA THR A 310 -14.48 -14.00 -7.90
C THR A 310 -14.96 -12.99 -6.86
N GLY A 311 -16.06 -12.28 -7.11
CA GLY A 311 -16.52 -11.18 -6.26
C GLY A 311 -15.67 -9.92 -6.35
N SER A 312 -14.69 -9.86 -7.27
CA SER A 312 -13.71 -8.77 -7.37
C SER A 312 -13.93 -7.92 -8.61
N ASN A 313 -13.95 -6.59 -8.44
CA ASN A 313 -13.91 -5.66 -9.57
C ASN A 313 -12.49 -5.60 -10.13
N ILE A 314 -12.34 -5.94 -11.40
CA ILE A 314 -11.05 -5.95 -12.11
C ILE A 314 -10.92 -4.80 -13.11
N LEU A 315 -11.91 -3.92 -13.18
CA LEU A 315 -11.95 -2.82 -14.14
C LEU A 315 -11.48 -1.53 -13.49
N TYR A 316 -10.44 -0.95 -14.09
CA TYR A 316 -9.82 0.27 -13.61
C TYR A 316 -9.65 1.26 -14.76
N LEU A 317 -9.85 2.52 -14.43
CA LEU A 317 -9.39 3.65 -15.21
C LEU A 317 -7.97 4.01 -14.76
N ALA A 318 -7.02 3.93 -15.67
CA ALA A 318 -5.64 4.35 -15.42
C ALA A 318 -5.44 5.81 -15.81
N LEU A 319 -5.04 6.65 -14.86
CA LEU A 319 -4.69 8.04 -15.09
C LEU A 319 -3.17 8.20 -15.05
N GLY A 320 -2.61 8.53 -16.21
CA GLY A 320 -1.17 8.73 -16.39
C GLY A 320 -0.35 7.43 -16.33
N PHE A 321 0.79 7.46 -17.01
CA PHE A 321 1.76 6.37 -17.01
C PHE A 321 3.18 6.94 -16.84
N LEU A 322 3.97 6.31 -16.00
CA LEU A 322 5.41 6.55 -15.91
C LEU A 322 6.13 5.67 -16.93
N GLU A 323 6.88 6.29 -17.83
CA GLU A 323 7.83 5.57 -18.69
C GLU A 323 9.12 5.30 -17.91
N TRP A 324 9.54 4.04 -17.87
CA TRP A 324 10.79 3.65 -17.23
C TRP A 324 11.50 2.52 -17.99
N HIS A 325 12.80 2.37 -17.69
CA HIS A 325 13.67 1.39 -18.32
C HIS A 325 14.24 0.47 -17.24
N GLY A 326 14.07 -0.84 -17.43
CA GLY A 326 14.71 -1.84 -16.57
C GLY A 326 16.22 -1.84 -16.75
N HIS A 327 16.96 -2.16 -15.68
CA HIS A 327 18.42 -2.24 -15.75
C HIS A 327 18.83 -3.29 -16.80
N GLY A 328 19.36 -2.82 -17.94
CA GLY A 328 19.76 -3.67 -19.07
C GLY A 328 18.64 -4.07 -20.06
N ASP A 329 17.41 -3.57 -19.90
CA ASP A 329 16.33 -3.76 -20.89
C ASP A 329 16.20 -2.51 -21.78
N SER A 330 16.20 -2.72 -23.09
CA SER A 330 16.04 -1.64 -24.09
C SER A 330 14.58 -1.28 -24.36
N LYS A 331 13.63 -2.09 -23.85
CA LYS A 331 12.21 -1.87 -24.07
C LYS A 331 11.64 -0.90 -23.04
N LYS A 332 10.98 0.14 -23.54
CA LYS A 332 10.16 1.07 -22.73
C LYS A 332 9.07 0.29 -22.01
N GLN A 333 8.94 0.54 -20.71
CA GLN A 333 7.90 -0.05 -19.87
C GLN A 333 7.07 1.08 -19.26
N PHE A 334 5.79 0.81 -19.06
CA PHE A 334 4.84 1.78 -18.54
C PHE A 334 4.27 1.26 -17.22
N ALA A 335 4.22 2.14 -16.22
CA ALA A 335 3.59 1.89 -14.93
C ALA A 335 2.45 2.90 -14.76
N PRO A 336 1.18 2.48 -14.58
CA PRO A 336 0.10 3.42 -14.32
C PRO A 336 0.39 4.20 -13.04
N LEU A 337 0.07 5.50 -12.99
CA LEU A 337 0.29 6.32 -11.79
C LEU A 337 -0.86 6.18 -10.80
N PHE A 338 -2.09 6.35 -11.29
CA PHE A 338 -3.30 6.19 -10.49
C PHE A 338 -4.26 5.23 -11.17
N LEU A 339 -4.81 4.30 -10.39
CA LEU A 339 -5.86 3.38 -10.82
C LEU A 339 -7.13 3.67 -10.03
N ILE A 340 -8.14 4.15 -10.74
CA ILE A 340 -9.47 4.40 -10.18
C ILE A 340 -10.36 3.19 -10.54
N PRO A 341 -10.89 2.45 -9.56
CA PRO A 341 -11.81 1.36 -9.83
C PRO A 341 -13.15 1.92 -10.33
N VAL A 342 -13.65 1.36 -11.43
CA VAL A 342 -14.85 1.88 -12.12
C VAL A 342 -15.83 0.78 -12.46
N PHE A 343 -17.11 1.14 -12.57
CA PHE A 343 -18.15 0.31 -13.16
C PHE A 343 -18.50 0.81 -14.56
N LEU A 344 -18.84 -0.13 -15.44
CA LEU A 344 -19.41 0.16 -16.74
C LEU A 344 -20.89 -0.20 -16.72
N GLU A 345 -21.71 0.68 -17.27
CA GLU A 345 -23.15 0.44 -17.43
C GLU A 345 -23.54 0.58 -18.90
N LYS A 346 -24.48 -0.26 -19.31
CA LYS A 346 -25.08 -0.19 -20.64
C LYS A 346 -26.33 0.69 -20.53
N GLU A 347 -26.32 1.77 -21.29
CA GLU A 347 -27.39 2.78 -21.31
C GLU A 347 -28.38 2.52 -22.46
N THR A 348 -29.17 3.53 -22.78
CA THR A 348 -30.21 3.45 -23.81
C THR A 348 -29.64 3.33 -25.23
N LEU A 349 -30.49 2.82 -26.14
CA LEU A 349 -30.19 2.76 -27.57
C LEU A 349 -30.30 4.16 -28.19
N ASP A 350 -29.22 4.65 -28.79
CA ASP A 350 -29.28 5.87 -29.60
C ASP A 350 -30.04 5.58 -30.90
N LYS A 351 -31.14 6.31 -31.11
CA LYS A 351 -32.02 6.15 -32.26
C LYS A 351 -31.36 6.53 -33.59
N LYS A 352 -30.33 7.40 -33.57
CA LYS A 352 -29.64 7.88 -34.77
C LYS A 352 -28.61 6.88 -35.26
N THR A 353 -27.76 6.40 -34.35
CA THR A 353 -26.68 5.45 -34.68
C THR A 353 -27.14 4.00 -34.61
N LYS A 354 -28.28 3.72 -33.95
CA LYS A 354 -28.76 2.37 -33.61
C LYS A 354 -27.77 1.56 -32.76
N LEU A 355 -26.94 2.25 -31.99
CA LEU A 355 -25.95 1.67 -31.08
C LEU A 355 -26.32 1.98 -29.64
N PHE A 356 -25.90 1.12 -28.72
CA PHE A 356 -26.07 1.38 -27.30
C PHE A 356 -25.04 2.39 -26.79
N GLU A 357 -25.50 3.32 -25.97
CA GLU A 357 -24.60 4.17 -25.20
C GLU A 357 -24.07 3.41 -23.98
N TYR A 358 -22.92 3.85 -23.49
CA TYR A 358 -22.28 3.27 -22.32
C TYR A 358 -21.77 4.38 -21.41
N SER A 359 -21.92 4.19 -20.11
CA SER A 359 -21.45 5.09 -19.08
C SER A 359 -20.46 4.40 -18.15
N VAL A 360 -19.60 5.20 -17.52
CA VAL A 360 -18.64 4.80 -16.51
C VAL A 360 -18.89 5.59 -15.23
N SER A 361 -18.81 4.92 -14.09
CA SER A 361 -18.96 5.52 -12.76
C SER A 361 -17.90 4.97 -11.81
N PHE A 362 -17.60 5.72 -10.75
CA PHE A 362 -16.72 5.25 -9.70
C PHE A 362 -17.35 4.10 -8.92
N SER A 363 -16.57 3.07 -8.57
CA SER A 363 -17.11 1.90 -7.87
C SER A 363 -17.31 2.11 -6.37
N GLY A 364 -16.70 3.13 -5.78
CA GLY A 364 -16.64 3.34 -4.33
C GLY A 364 -15.51 2.57 -3.64
N ASP A 365 -14.75 1.76 -4.37
CA ASP A 365 -13.59 1.05 -3.84
C ASP A 365 -12.36 1.98 -3.73
N ASP A 366 -11.38 1.58 -2.90
CA ASP A 366 -10.17 2.36 -2.68
C ASP A 366 -9.40 2.60 -4.00
N ILE A 367 -9.01 3.86 -4.22
CA ILE A 367 -8.10 4.24 -5.31
C ILE A 367 -6.75 3.60 -5.04
N VAL A 368 -6.16 2.97 -6.06
CA VAL A 368 -4.85 2.32 -5.94
C VAL A 368 -3.80 3.28 -6.53
N PRO A 369 -3.03 4.01 -5.70
CA PRO A 369 -1.80 4.64 -6.15
C PRO A 369 -0.75 3.55 -6.38
N ASN A 370 0.03 3.69 -7.45
CA ASN A 370 1.16 2.82 -7.73
C ASN A 370 2.46 3.40 -7.16
#